data_AF-A0A535XHP2-F1
#
_entry.id   AF-A0A535XHP2-F1
#
_cell.length_a   1.000
_cell.length_b   1.000
_cell.length_c   1.000
_cell.angle_alpha   90.00
_cell.angle_beta   90.00
_cell.angle_gamma   90.00
#
_symmetry.space_group_name_H-M   'P 1'
#
loop_
_entity.id
_entity.type
_entity.pdbx_description
1 polymer ?
#
loop_
_entity_poly.entity_id
_entity_poly.type
_entity_poly.pdbx_seq_one_letter_code
_entity_poly.pdbx_strand_id
1 'polypeptide(L)'
;MWLLFVPILVLLVLTFTLVGMFAGLFWVLGAGWPWLLIALGAWLFWHEDGRHHRKRDARWGPQPVARRSEPVAHMHQQPAQSEKRPSEAPRQRPRRRTELPIDVQVKVEQIRRKVDVLLGYADRFPPFSQDLYLVRQTASEYLPRTISAFLSLSHESAEKPLSADGKTAHQELKAQLDLLDSKLDEIAQDLQRQDADRLLANRRFLEARFGLRGGADVA
;
A
#
# COMPACT_ATOMS: atom_id res chain seq x y z
N MET A 1 -61.77 7.96 21.80
CA MET A 1 -60.91 6.93 21.15
C MET A 1 -60.10 7.43 19.93
N TRP A 2 -60.17 8.71 19.53
CA TRP A 2 -59.44 9.22 18.35
C TRP A 2 -58.00 9.73 18.65
N LEU A 3 -57.68 10.04 19.90
CA LEU A 3 -56.39 10.60 20.32
C LEU A 3 -55.22 9.57 20.39
N LEU A 4 -55.48 8.27 20.23
CA LEU A 4 -54.44 7.23 20.23
C LEU A 4 -53.93 6.84 18.83
N PHE A 5 -54.64 7.20 17.75
CA PHE A 5 -54.24 6.84 16.37
C PHE A 5 -53.19 7.78 15.77
N VAL A 6 -53.19 9.05 16.18
CA VAL A 6 -52.24 10.08 15.71
C VAL A 6 -50.77 9.71 16.01
N PRO A 7 -50.37 9.29 17.22
CA PRO A 7 -48.98 8.95 17.48
C PRO A 7 -48.50 7.71 16.72
N ILE A 8 -49.38 6.72 16.48
CA ILE A 8 -49.05 5.49 15.75
C ILE A 8 -48.80 5.79 14.27
N LEU A 9 -49.61 6.67 13.67
CA LEU A 9 -49.44 7.10 12.28
C LEU A 9 -48.11 7.85 12.10
N VAL A 10 -47.74 8.72 13.04
CA VAL A 10 -46.47 9.46 13.01
C VAL A 10 -45.28 8.51 13.13
N LEU A 11 -45.35 7.51 14.00
CA LEU A 11 -44.29 6.49 14.15
C LEU A 11 -44.13 5.63 12.88
N LEU A 12 -45.23 5.30 12.21
CA LEU A 12 -45.21 4.57 10.94
C LEU A 12 -44.57 5.38 9.80
N VAL A 13 -44.90 6.66 9.70
CA VAL A 13 -44.29 7.54 8.69
C VAL A 13 -42.79 7.73 8.96
N LEU A 14 -42.39 7.87 10.22
CA LEU A 14 -41.00 8.10 10.62
C LEU A 14 -40.12 6.86 10.46
N THR A 15 -40.69 5.66 10.64
CA THR A 15 -39.99 4.39 10.34
C THR A 15 -39.88 4.16 8.83
N PHE A 16 -40.91 4.48 8.05
CA PHE A 16 -40.88 4.32 6.60
C PHE A 16 -39.87 5.27 5.92
N THR A 17 -39.72 6.50 6.40
CA THR A 17 -38.69 7.43 5.92
C THR A 17 -37.28 6.98 6.31
N LEU A 18 -37.09 6.43 7.51
CA LEU A 18 -35.79 5.89 7.93
C LEU A 18 -35.36 4.68 7.08
N VAL A 19 -36.30 3.77 6.78
CA VAL A 19 -36.03 2.56 5.97
C VAL A 19 -35.76 2.92 4.50
N GLY A 20 -36.50 3.89 3.94
CA GLY A 20 -36.22 4.40 2.59
C GLY A 20 -34.84 5.05 2.46
N MET A 21 -34.38 5.74 3.50
CA MET A 21 -33.06 6.38 3.52
C MET A 21 -31.90 5.35 3.62
N PHE A 22 -32.10 4.25 4.36
CA PHE A 22 -31.12 3.16 4.43
C PHE A 22 -31.03 2.33 3.14
N ALA A 23 -32.15 2.14 2.43
CA ALA A 23 -32.17 1.42 1.15
C ALA A 23 -31.44 2.19 0.02
N GLY A 24 -31.53 3.53 0.02
CA GLY A 24 -30.82 4.37 -0.96
C GLY A 24 -29.30 4.39 -0.76
N LEU A 25 -28.84 4.34 0.50
CA LEU A 25 -27.41 4.40 0.82
C LEU A 25 -26.67 3.09 0.47
N PHE A 26 -27.36 1.95 0.53
CA PHE A 26 -26.79 0.64 0.20
C PHE A 26 -26.51 0.47 -1.32
N TRP A 27 -27.28 1.16 -2.18
CA TRP A 27 -27.11 1.07 -3.64
C TRP A 27 -25.87 1.83 -4.14
N VAL A 28 -25.38 2.82 -3.38
CA VAL A 28 -24.19 3.61 -3.73
C VAL A 28 -22.88 2.89 -3.38
N LEU A 29 -22.89 1.99 -2.40
CA LEU A 29 -21.68 1.23 -2.00
C LEU A 29 -21.55 -0.17 -2.62
N GLY A 30 -22.64 -0.77 -3.12
CA GLY A 30 -22.62 -2.18 -3.57
C GLY A 30 -22.09 -2.43 -4.99
N ALA A 31 -22.18 -1.47 -5.91
CA ALA A 31 -21.93 -1.72 -7.34
C ALA A 31 -20.45 -1.66 -7.76
N GLY A 32 -19.58 -1.05 -6.94
CA GLY A 32 -18.15 -0.90 -7.26
C GLY A 32 -17.27 -2.07 -6.81
N TRP A 33 -17.72 -2.86 -5.84
CA TRP A 33 -16.94 -3.93 -5.22
C TRP A 33 -16.54 -5.05 -6.20
N PRO A 34 -17.40 -5.52 -7.12
CA PRO A 34 -17.03 -6.56 -8.07
C PRO A 34 -15.92 -6.11 -9.04
N TRP A 35 -15.96 -4.85 -9.46
CA TRP A 35 -14.93 -4.26 -10.34
C TRP A 35 -13.59 -4.06 -9.62
N LEU A 36 -13.61 -3.78 -8.31
CA LEU A 36 -12.39 -3.70 -7.50
C LEU A 36 -11.68 -5.06 -7.38
N LEU A 37 -12.43 -6.17 -7.24
CA LEU A 37 -11.83 -7.52 -7.21
C LEU A 37 -11.24 -7.90 -8.59
N ILE A 38 -11.89 -7.52 -9.69
CA ILE A 38 -11.38 -7.75 -11.05
C ILE A 38 -10.11 -6.91 -11.29
N ALA A 39 -10.11 -5.64 -10.87
CA ALA A 39 -8.93 -4.76 -10.98
C ALA A 39 -7.77 -5.25 -10.10
N LEU A 40 -8.05 -5.74 -8.89
CA LEU A 40 -7.05 -6.29 -7.98
C LEU A 40 -6.43 -7.58 -8.54
N GLY A 41 -7.25 -8.48 -9.10
CA GLY A 41 -6.77 -9.69 -9.77
C GLY A 41 -5.91 -9.40 -11.01
N ALA A 42 -6.32 -8.42 -11.83
CA ALA A 42 -5.55 -7.98 -12.99
C ALA A 42 -4.21 -7.34 -12.61
N TRP A 43 -4.17 -6.57 -11.51
CA TRP A 43 -2.93 -5.94 -11.03
C TRP A 43 -1.92 -6.94 -10.48
N LEU A 44 -2.39 -7.95 -9.73
CA LEU A 44 -1.56 -9.03 -9.22
C LEU A 44 -0.95 -9.87 -10.35
N PHE A 45 -1.76 -10.21 -11.36
CA PHE A 45 -1.32 -11.02 -12.50
C PHE A 45 -0.36 -10.27 -13.43
N TRP A 46 -0.57 -8.96 -13.66
CA TRP A 46 0.35 -8.15 -14.45
C TRP A 46 1.70 -7.92 -13.74
N HIS A 47 1.75 -8.00 -12.40
CA HIS A 47 2.99 -7.82 -11.63
C HIS A 47 3.89 -9.08 -11.62
N GLU A 48 3.41 -10.24 -12.09
CA GLU A 48 4.20 -11.48 -12.14
C GLU A 48 5.03 -11.67 -13.43
N ASP A 49 4.80 -10.88 -14.48
CA ASP A 49 5.48 -11.03 -15.78
C ASP A 49 6.86 -10.34 -15.90
N GLY A 50 7.44 -9.91 -14.77
CA GLY A 50 8.75 -9.25 -14.74
C GLY A 50 9.96 -10.19 -14.69
N ARG A 51 9.78 -11.52 -14.69
CA ARG A 51 10.89 -12.48 -14.49
C ARG A 51 11.62 -12.89 -15.78
N HIS A 52 11.87 -11.97 -16.70
CA HIS A 52 12.73 -12.27 -17.86
C HIS A 52 13.63 -11.12 -18.31
N HIS A 53 14.48 -10.57 -17.44
CA HIS A 53 15.72 -9.92 -17.92
C HIS A 53 16.93 -10.30 -17.08
N ARG A 54 17.41 -11.52 -17.36
CA ARG A 54 18.73 -12.00 -17.03
C ARG A 54 19.76 -11.04 -17.67
N LYS A 55 20.53 -10.36 -16.82
CA LYS A 55 21.68 -9.54 -17.23
C LYS A 55 22.76 -10.42 -17.88
N ARG A 56 23.59 -9.73 -18.69
CA ARG A 56 24.91 -10.12 -19.25
C ARG A 56 24.78 -10.92 -20.54
N ASP A 57 25.31 -10.45 -21.67
CA ASP A 57 26.72 -10.10 -21.82
C ASP A 57 27.01 -8.79 -22.56
N ALA A 58 27.94 -8.04 -21.97
CA ALA A 58 28.79 -7.11 -22.69
C ALA A 58 30.05 -7.87 -23.12
N ARG A 59 30.29 -8.04 -24.43
CA ARG A 59 31.65 -8.07 -25.01
C ARG A 59 31.68 -8.37 -26.52
N TRP A 60 32.35 -7.47 -27.26
CA TRP A 60 33.03 -7.63 -28.56
C TRP A 60 32.23 -7.53 -29.87
N GLY A 61 32.70 -6.61 -30.73
CA GLY A 61 32.42 -6.54 -32.16
C GLY A 61 32.89 -5.19 -32.77
N PRO A 62 33.93 -5.14 -33.64
CA PRO A 62 34.57 -3.90 -34.08
C PRO A 62 33.89 -3.16 -35.26
N GLN A 63 34.23 -1.87 -35.35
CA GLN A 63 33.78 -0.82 -36.28
C GLN A 63 33.83 -1.19 -37.78
N PRO A 64 33.00 -0.52 -38.61
CA PRO A 64 33.36 -0.20 -39.99
C PRO A 64 33.44 1.32 -40.24
N VAL A 65 34.68 1.78 -40.43
CA VAL A 65 35.18 2.63 -41.52
C VAL A 65 34.23 3.70 -42.14
N ALA A 66 34.60 4.95 -41.87
CA ALA A 66 34.63 6.12 -42.76
C ALA A 66 33.62 6.20 -43.93
N ARG A 67 32.65 7.12 -43.81
CA ARG A 67 32.14 7.89 -44.95
C ARG A 67 32.45 9.36 -44.74
N ARG A 68 33.51 9.80 -45.41
CA ARG A 68 33.89 11.21 -45.61
C ARG A 68 32.70 11.93 -46.27
N SER A 69 32.05 12.84 -45.54
CA SER A 69 31.09 13.79 -46.11
C SER A 69 31.85 14.98 -46.66
N GLU A 70 31.92 15.09 -47.99
CA GLU A 70 32.44 16.27 -48.69
C GLU A 70 31.52 17.48 -48.48
N PRO A 71 32.06 18.71 -48.41
CA PRO A 71 31.28 19.93 -48.39
C PRO A 71 31.08 20.41 -49.84
N VAL A 72 29.86 20.33 -50.36
CA VAL A 72 29.49 21.05 -51.59
C VAL A 72 28.44 22.08 -51.25
N ALA A 73 28.91 23.32 -51.16
CA ALA A 73 28.09 24.51 -51.13
C ALA A 73 27.38 24.67 -52.49
N HIS A 74 26.06 24.49 -52.53
CA HIS A 74 25.22 25.11 -53.55
C HIS A 74 24.08 25.87 -52.89
N MET A 75 24.36 27.17 -52.77
CA MET A 75 23.42 28.26 -52.65
C MET A 75 22.21 28.07 -53.59
N HIS A 76 21.01 27.95 -53.02
CA HIS A 76 19.76 28.36 -53.64
C HIS A 76 18.99 29.18 -52.60
N GLN A 77 19.06 30.49 -52.79
CA GLN A 77 18.15 31.44 -52.15
C GLN A 77 16.79 31.31 -52.84
N GLN A 78 15.73 31.09 -52.06
CA GLN A 78 14.37 31.29 -52.52
C GLN A 78 13.65 32.19 -51.49
N PRO A 79 13.09 33.34 -51.92
CA PRO A 79 12.57 34.35 -50.99
C PRO A 79 11.14 34.02 -50.54
N ALA A 80 10.92 34.25 -49.25
CA ALA A 80 9.69 34.65 -48.58
C ALA A 80 8.35 34.05 -49.07
N GLN A 81 7.82 33.06 -48.33
CA GLN A 81 6.39 33.04 -47.98
C GLN A 81 6.19 32.55 -46.54
N SER A 82 5.39 33.33 -45.82
CA SER A 82 4.96 33.11 -44.44
C SER A 82 4.08 31.87 -44.32
N GLU A 83 4.54 30.86 -43.60
CA GLU A 83 3.65 29.87 -42.99
C GLU A 83 3.87 29.94 -41.48
N LYS A 84 2.97 30.69 -40.82
CA LYS A 84 2.87 30.74 -39.36
C LYS A 84 2.75 29.31 -38.84
N ARG A 85 3.85 28.73 -38.34
CA ARG A 85 3.81 27.47 -37.60
C ARG A 85 2.99 27.67 -36.32
N PRO A 86 1.87 26.97 -36.13
CA PRO A 86 1.11 27.02 -34.90
C PRO A 86 1.96 26.52 -33.74
N SER A 87 1.94 27.31 -32.66
CA SER A 87 2.34 27.03 -31.29
C SER A 87 3.16 25.78 -31.07
N GLU A 88 4.44 26.00 -30.78
CA GLU A 88 5.25 25.16 -29.92
C GLU A 88 4.43 24.78 -28.68
N ALA A 89 3.84 23.58 -28.71
CA ALA A 89 3.25 22.97 -27.53
C ALA A 89 4.32 22.97 -26.43
N PRO A 90 4.00 23.35 -25.18
CA PRO A 90 4.97 23.29 -24.11
C PRO A 90 5.54 21.88 -24.07
N ARG A 91 6.80 21.73 -24.49
CA ARG A 91 7.55 20.49 -24.31
C ARG A 91 7.47 20.24 -22.81
N GLN A 92 6.63 19.29 -22.42
CA GLN A 92 6.47 18.89 -21.04
C GLN A 92 7.88 18.51 -20.59
N ARG A 93 8.53 19.40 -19.82
CA ARG A 93 9.82 19.12 -19.20
C ARG A 93 9.63 17.75 -18.55
N PRO A 94 10.54 16.78 -18.77
CA PRO A 94 10.40 15.48 -18.13
C PRO A 94 10.22 15.76 -16.65
N ARG A 95 9.02 15.50 -16.10
CA ARG A 95 8.79 15.56 -14.67
C ARG A 95 9.82 14.58 -14.12
N ARG A 96 10.91 15.09 -13.55
CA ARG A 96 11.89 14.28 -12.84
C ARG A 96 11.04 13.49 -11.85
N ARG A 97 10.89 12.19 -12.07
CA ARG A 97 10.21 11.32 -11.11
C ARG A 97 10.97 11.52 -9.81
N THR A 98 10.30 12.03 -8.79
CA THR A 98 10.86 12.10 -7.45
C THR A 98 11.06 10.65 -7.03
N GLU A 99 12.27 10.13 -7.21
CA GLU A 99 12.62 8.80 -6.71
C GLU A 99 12.73 8.89 -5.19
N LEU A 100 12.28 7.83 -4.50
CA LEU A 100 12.37 7.77 -3.04
C LEU A 100 13.86 7.77 -2.63
N PRO A 101 14.25 8.49 -1.57
CA PRO A 101 15.58 8.34 -0.99
C PRO A 101 15.89 6.87 -0.63
N ILE A 102 17.14 6.46 -0.77
CA ILE A 102 17.55 5.04 -0.61
C ILE A 102 17.23 4.52 0.79
N ASP A 103 17.45 5.33 1.83
CA ASP A 103 17.14 4.98 3.22
C ASP A 103 15.65 4.72 3.43
N VAL A 104 14.79 5.52 2.79
CA VAL A 104 13.33 5.34 2.79
C VAL A 104 12.95 4.05 2.07
N GLN A 105 13.54 3.78 0.91
CA GLN A 105 13.27 2.55 0.15
C GLN A 105 13.60 1.30 0.98
N VAL A 106 14.76 1.27 1.64
CA VAL A 106 15.15 0.15 2.51
C VAL A 106 14.14 -0.05 3.63
N LYS A 107 13.68 1.04 4.28
CA LYS A 107 12.71 0.96 5.36
C LYS A 107 11.34 0.45 4.88
N VAL A 108 10.88 0.91 3.73
CA VAL A 108 9.63 0.44 3.11
C VAL A 108 9.69 -1.06 2.83
N GLU A 109 10.79 -1.55 2.26
CA GLU A 109 10.97 -2.99 1.97
C GLU A 109 11.05 -3.83 3.25
N GLN A 110 11.64 -3.29 4.32
CA GLN A 110 11.62 -3.93 5.63
C GLN A 110 10.19 -4.07 6.16
N ILE A 111 9.39 -3.01 6.12
CA ILE A 111 7.99 -3.02 6.58
C ILE A 111 7.18 -4.02 5.76
N ARG A 112 7.31 -4.00 4.42
CA ARG A 112 6.65 -4.97 3.53
C ARG A 112 6.96 -6.40 3.91
N ARG A 113 8.23 -6.72 4.13
CA ARG A 113 8.64 -8.06 4.55
C ARG A 113 8.04 -8.47 5.89
N LYS A 114 7.99 -7.56 6.87
CA LYS A 114 7.35 -7.84 8.17
C LYS A 114 5.85 -8.09 8.02
N VAL A 115 5.17 -7.29 7.20
CA VAL A 115 3.76 -7.48 6.87
C VAL A 115 3.54 -8.85 6.22
N ASP A 116 4.33 -9.22 5.21
CA ASP A 116 4.22 -10.52 4.54
C ASP A 116 4.40 -11.69 5.50
N VAL A 117 5.38 -11.59 6.40
CA VAL A 117 5.61 -12.60 7.44
C VAL A 117 4.41 -12.71 8.38
N LEU A 118 3.89 -11.58 8.88
CA LEU A 118 2.74 -11.58 9.79
C LEU A 118 1.45 -12.08 9.10
N LEU A 119 1.22 -11.72 7.84
CA LEU A 119 0.11 -12.24 7.04
C LEU A 119 0.26 -13.74 6.78
N GLY A 120 1.48 -14.24 6.60
CA GLY A 120 1.77 -15.68 6.52
C GLY A 120 1.39 -16.44 7.80
N TYR A 121 1.31 -15.76 8.94
CA TYR A 121 0.83 -16.30 10.21
C TYR A 121 -0.61 -15.91 10.55
N ALA A 122 -1.41 -15.46 9.58
CA ALA A 122 -2.78 -15.00 9.79
C ALA A 122 -3.66 -15.96 10.61
N ASP A 123 -3.48 -17.28 10.42
CA ASP A 123 -4.26 -18.32 11.13
C ASP A 123 -3.96 -18.40 12.64
N ARG A 124 -2.84 -17.82 13.09
CA ARG A 124 -2.44 -17.80 14.51
C ARG A 124 -3.05 -16.65 15.29
N PHE A 125 -3.56 -15.64 14.59
CA PHE A 125 -4.21 -14.52 15.23
C PHE A 125 -5.56 -14.95 15.81
N PRO A 126 -5.96 -14.37 16.97
CA PRO A 126 -7.31 -14.57 17.48
C PRO A 126 -8.38 -14.15 16.45
N PRO A 127 -9.55 -14.80 16.45
CA PRO A 127 -10.66 -14.38 15.60
C PRO A 127 -11.03 -12.92 15.91
N PHE A 128 -11.26 -12.12 14.86
CA PHE A 128 -11.51 -10.67 14.95
C PHE A 128 -10.36 -9.87 15.59
N SER A 129 -9.12 -10.36 15.50
CA SER A 129 -7.94 -9.63 15.97
C SER A 129 -7.80 -8.27 15.28
N GLN A 130 -7.70 -7.22 16.10
CA GLN A 130 -7.38 -5.87 15.65
C GLN A 130 -5.97 -5.82 15.04
N ASP A 131 -5.03 -6.61 15.56
CA ASP A 131 -3.66 -6.67 15.05
C ASP A 131 -3.62 -7.21 13.62
N LEU A 132 -4.35 -8.31 13.34
CA LEU A 132 -4.45 -8.84 11.99
C LEU A 132 -5.09 -7.82 11.02
N TYR A 133 -6.11 -7.10 11.48
CA TYR A 133 -6.71 -6.02 10.70
C TYR A 133 -5.70 -4.91 10.42
N LEU A 134 -4.92 -4.49 11.41
CA LEU A 134 -3.89 -3.46 11.28
C LEU A 134 -2.77 -3.89 10.33
N VAL A 135 -2.31 -5.14 10.38
CA VAL A 135 -1.31 -5.68 9.46
C VAL A 135 -1.82 -5.62 8.01
N ARG A 136 -3.07 -6.05 7.77
CA ARG A 136 -3.69 -5.95 6.43
C ARG A 136 -3.79 -4.50 5.96
N GLN A 137 -4.27 -3.61 6.82
CA GLN A 137 -4.39 -2.19 6.51
C GLN A 137 -3.04 -1.51 6.26
N THR A 138 -1.99 -1.95 6.95
CA THR A 138 -0.63 -1.46 6.70
C THR A 138 -0.20 -1.82 5.27
N ALA A 139 -0.52 -3.03 4.82
CA ALA A 139 -0.25 -3.48 3.46
C ALA A 139 -1.05 -2.71 2.41
N SER A 140 -2.36 -2.52 2.64
CA SER A 140 -3.28 -2.03 1.62
C SER A 140 -3.45 -0.51 1.59
N GLU A 141 -3.34 0.16 2.74
CA GLU A 141 -3.69 1.58 2.87
C GLU A 141 -2.56 2.40 3.46
N TYR A 142 -2.07 2.07 4.67
CA TYR A 142 -1.23 3.01 5.42
C TYR A 142 0.13 3.21 4.75
N LEU A 143 0.87 2.13 4.46
CA LEU A 143 2.19 2.25 3.84
C LEU A 143 2.11 2.87 2.42
N PRO A 144 1.22 2.42 1.51
CA PRO A 144 1.09 3.05 0.19
C PRO A 144 0.70 4.53 0.26
N ARG A 145 -0.21 4.89 1.18
CA ARG A 145 -0.68 6.28 1.36
C ARG A 145 0.44 7.18 1.89
N THR A 146 1.21 6.72 2.87
CA THR A 146 2.35 7.47 3.43
C THR A 146 3.42 7.75 2.36
N ILE A 147 3.76 6.75 1.54
CA ILE A 147 4.70 6.92 0.42
C ILE A 147 4.15 7.88 -0.63
N SER A 148 2.88 7.71 -1.01
CA SER A 148 2.22 8.54 -2.02
C SER A 148 2.13 10.00 -1.59
N ALA A 149 1.87 10.25 -0.30
CA ALA A 149 1.85 11.60 0.26
C ALA A 149 3.22 12.28 0.12
N PHE A 150 4.32 11.59 0.43
CA PHE A 150 5.66 12.13 0.25
C PHE A 150 6.00 12.38 -1.23
N LEU A 151 5.67 11.44 -2.11
CA LEU A 151 5.93 11.56 -3.56
C LEU A 151 5.12 12.67 -4.24
N SER A 152 3.99 13.07 -3.64
CA SER A 152 3.18 14.19 -4.13
C SER A 152 3.80 15.55 -3.87
N LEU A 153 4.75 15.64 -2.93
CA LEU A 153 5.47 16.88 -2.64
C LEU A 153 6.46 17.18 -3.77
N SER A 154 6.54 18.45 -4.16
CA SER A 154 7.60 18.90 -5.06
C SER A 154 8.97 18.68 -4.38
N HIS A 155 9.99 18.29 -5.15
CA HIS A 155 11.34 18.04 -4.64
C HIS A 155 11.90 19.23 -3.84
N GLU A 156 11.52 20.45 -4.19
CA GLU A 156 11.93 21.68 -3.50
C GLU A 156 11.24 21.87 -2.13
N SER A 157 10.05 21.30 -1.96
CA SER A 157 9.31 21.33 -0.69
C SER A 157 9.67 20.16 0.24
N ALA A 158 10.33 19.11 -0.28
CA ALA A 158 10.74 17.97 0.53
C ALA A 158 11.89 18.30 1.50
N GLU A 159 12.80 19.20 1.10
CA GLU A 159 13.95 19.65 1.90
C GLU A 159 13.66 20.88 2.75
N LYS A 160 12.53 21.56 2.52
CA LYS A 160 12.12 22.71 3.33
C LYS A 160 11.55 22.24 4.68
N PRO A 161 11.74 22.99 5.77
CA PRO A 161 11.06 22.72 7.03
C PRO A 161 9.54 22.80 6.86
N LEU A 162 8.80 21.75 7.25
CA LEU A 162 7.33 21.73 7.15
C LEU A 162 6.62 22.16 8.44
N SER A 163 7.33 22.22 9.56
CA SER A 163 6.75 22.51 10.86
C SER A 163 7.60 23.50 11.64
N ALA A 164 6.98 24.13 12.65
CA ALA A 164 7.64 25.07 13.55
C ALA A 164 8.88 24.44 14.24
N ASP A 165 8.89 23.12 14.42
CA ASP A 165 10.00 22.35 14.98
C ASP A 165 11.19 22.16 14.00
N GLY A 166 11.10 22.66 12.77
CA GLY A 166 12.18 22.58 11.78
C GLY A 166 12.27 21.25 11.02
N LYS A 167 11.39 20.28 11.28
CA LYS A 167 11.43 18.97 10.63
C LYS A 167 11.16 19.07 9.12
N THR A 168 11.99 18.39 8.33
CA THR A 168 11.80 18.26 6.87
C THR A 168 10.79 17.15 6.54
N ALA A 169 10.28 17.10 5.31
CA ALA A 169 9.29 16.10 4.91
C ALA A 169 9.90 14.70 4.90
N HIS A 170 11.20 14.62 4.62
CA HIS A 170 11.94 13.37 4.70
C HIS A 170 12.04 12.88 6.16
N GLN A 171 12.35 13.77 7.11
CA GLN A 171 12.39 13.40 8.53
C GLN A 171 11.03 12.96 9.06
N GLU A 172 9.97 13.66 8.67
CA GLU A 172 8.59 13.32 9.05
C GLU A 172 8.18 11.96 8.45
N LEU A 173 8.45 11.73 7.16
CA LEU A 173 8.21 10.44 6.52
C LEU A 173 8.92 9.31 7.26
N LYS A 174 10.20 9.50 7.58
CA LYS A 174 10.98 8.50 8.30
C LYS A 174 10.36 8.18 9.66
N ALA A 175 9.95 9.19 10.42
CA ALA A 175 9.28 8.98 11.70
C ALA A 175 7.97 8.19 11.57
N GLN A 176 7.18 8.46 10.53
CA GLN A 176 5.95 7.69 10.26
C GLN A 176 6.24 6.23 9.89
N LEU A 177 7.28 5.98 9.10
CA LEU A 177 7.71 4.62 8.77
C LEU A 177 8.27 3.89 10.00
N ASP A 178 9.02 4.57 10.85
CA ASP A 178 9.51 4.01 12.12
C ASP A 178 8.36 3.64 13.06
N LEU A 179 7.29 4.44 13.09
CA LEU A 179 6.08 4.13 13.86
C LEU A 179 5.35 2.89 13.33
N LEU A 180 5.21 2.76 12.01
CA LEU A 180 4.63 1.55 11.41
C LEU A 180 5.48 0.31 11.72
N ASP A 181 6.79 0.43 11.56
CA ASP A 181 7.75 -0.65 11.81
C ASP A 181 7.72 -1.13 13.26
N SER A 182 7.69 -0.20 14.23
CA SER A 182 7.62 -0.56 15.65
C SER A 182 6.31 -1.24 16.02
N LYS A 183 5.18 -0.79 15.44
CA LYS A 183 3.89 -1.44 15.68
C LYS A 183 3.82 -2.86 15.14
N LEU A 184 4.44 -3.13 13.99
CA LEU A 184 4.55 -4.50 13.47
C LEU A 184 5.44 -5.37 14.37
N ASP A 185 6.50 -4.82 14.96
CA ASP A 185 7.33 -5.54 15.92
C ASP A 185 6.58 -5.88 17.22
N GLU A 186 5.79 -4.94 17.74
CA GLU A 186 4.92 -5.19 18.90
C GLU A 186 3.96 -6.35 18.62
N ILE A 187 3.27 -6.32 17.47
CA ILE A 187 2.34 -7.38 17.04
C ILE A 187 3.06 -8.74 16.94
N ALA A 188 4.25 -8.76 16.34
CA ALA A 188 5.03 -10.00 16.22
C ALA A 188 5.41 -10.57 17.59
N GLN A 189 5.82 -9.72 18.52
CA GLN A 189 6.16 -10.11 19.89
C GLN A 189 4.94 -10.63 20.66
N ASP A 190 3.80 -9.98 20.53
CA ASP A 190 2.58 -10.40 21.20
C ASP A 190 2.06 -11.73 20.67
N LEU A 191 2.15 -11.97 19.36
CA LEU A 191 1.84 -13.27 18.78
C LEU A 191 2.75 -14.37 19.33
N GLN A 192 4.06 -14.11 19.43
CA GLN A 192 5.02 -15.05 20.00
C GLN A 192 4.74 -15.35 21.48
N ARG A 193 4.34 -14.34 22.28
CA ARG A 193 3.94 -14.53 23.69
C ARG A 193 2.69 -15.40 23.80
N GLN A 194 1.67 -15.11 23.00
CA GLN A 194 0.44 -15.92 23.00
C GLN A 194 0.71 -17.38 22.65
N ASP A 195 1.61 -17.66 21.70
CA ASP A 195 2.00 -19.02 21.34
C ASP A 195 2.71 -19.73 22.51
N ALA A 196 3.61 -19.03 23.20
CA ALA A 196 4.26 -19.56 24.39
C ALA A 196 3.25 -19.88 25.51
N ASP A 197 2.29 -18.98 25.76
CA ASP A 197 1.24 -19.16 26.76
C ASP A 197 0.34 -20.36 26.44
N ARG A 198 -0.03 -20.54 25.16
CA ARG A 198 -0.81 -21.70 24.70
C ARG A 198 -0.05 -23.01 24.95
N LEU A 199 1.26 -23.05 24.69
CA LEU A 199 2.08 -24.23 24.94
C LEU A 199 2.16 -24.57 26.44
N LEU A 200 2.34 -23.55 27.29
CA LEU A 200 2.37 -23.75 28.74
C LEU A 200 1.01 -24.20 29.29
N ALA A 201 -0.08 -23.62 28.80
CA ALA A 201 -1.43 -24.04 29.17
C ALA A 201 -1.71 -25.49 28.77
N ASN A 202 -1.32 -25.89 27.55
CA ASN A 202 -1.44 -27.26 27.08
C ASN A 202 -0.64 -28.24 27.96
N ARG A 203 0.60 -27.88 28.33
CA ARG A 203 1.41 -28.68 29.25
C ARG A 203 0.70 -28.91 30.59
N ARG A 204 0.18 -27.84 31.22
CA ARG A 204 -0.53 -27.94 32.51
C ARG A 204 -1.79 -28.81 32.40
N PHE A 205 -2.51 -28.71 31.29
CA PHE A 205 -3.66 -29.57 31.02
C PHE A 205 -3.26 -31.05 30.93
N LEU A 206 -2.18 -31.37 30.21
CA LEU A 206 -1.68 -32.74 30.10
C LEU A 206 -1.23 -33.31 31.46
N GLU A 207 -0.50 -32.52 32.24
CA GLU A 207 -0.08 -32.89 33.60
C GLU A 207 -1.29 -33.16 34.50
N ALA A 208 -2.33 -32.33 34.46
CA ALA A 208 -3.55 -32.54 35.24
C ALA A 208 -4.32 -33.81 34.80
N ARG A 209 -4.37 -34.09 33.48
CA ARG A 209 -5.15 -35.21 32.93
C ARG A 209 -4.45 -36.56 33.14
N PHE A 210 -3.12 -36.60 33.07
CA PHE A 210 -2.34 -37.83 33.04
C PHE A 210 -1.42 -38.02 34.25
N GLY A 211 -0.97 -36.95 34.91
CA GLY A 211 -0.04 -37.02 36.04
C GLY A 211 -0.66 -37.58 37.32
N LEU A 212 -1.97 -37.41 37.53
CA LEU A 212 -2.67 -37.92 38.72
C LEU A 212 -2.98 -39.43 38.65
N ARG A 213 -2.83 -40.07 37.48
CA ARG A 213 -3.23 -41.47 37.28
C ARG A 213 -2.08 -42.48 37.40
N GLY A 214 -0.82 -42.02 37.45
CA GLY A 214 0.37 -42.88 37.51
C GLY A 214 0.98 -43.07 38.90
N GLY A 215 0.54 -42.32 39.91
CA GLY A 215 1.14 -42.33 41.26
C GLY A 215 0.39 -43.16 42.33
N ALA A 216 -0.77 -43.73 42.00
CA ALA A 216 -1.65 -44.41 42.97
C ALA A 216 -1.64 -45.95 42.88
N ASP A 217 -0.90 -46.53 41.93
CA ASP A 217 -0.92 -47.99 41.65
C ASP A 217 0.41 -48.71 42.00
N VAL A 218 1.25 -48.07 42.81
CA VAL A 218 2.47 -48.65 43.38
C VAL A 218 2.50 -48.40 44.88
N ALA A 219 1.63 -49.12 45.60
CA ALA A 219 1.67 -49.27 47.05
C ALA A 219 1.41 -50.73 47.43
#